data_AF-A0A7K3F3Y6-F1
#
_entry.id   AF-A0A7K3F3Y6-F1
#
_cell.length_a   1.000
_cell.length_b   1.000
_cell.length_c   1.000
_cell.angle_alpha   90.00
_cell.angle_beta   90.00
_cell.angle_gamma   90.00
#
_symmetry.space_group_name_H-M   'P 1'
#
loop_
_entity.id
_entity.type
_entity.pdbx_description
1 polymer ?
#
loop_
_entity_poly.entity_id
_entity_poly.type
_entity_poly.pdbx_seq_one_letter_code
_entity_poly.pdbx_strand_id
1 'polypeptide(L)'
;MPPRPLPEPGAGTARDYVGSGPPTYDAEPTALPPADPDGLDDLVPDTVLEGARYGTCTLRAASVRGDSARYRGEPRRDALLVARFGTGEEALVLVAMATGTRATAGAHRAAAEVCRWIG
;
A
#
# COMPACT_ATOMS: atom_id res chain seq x y z
N MET A 1 -9.77 40.92 18.40
CA MET A 1 -9.32 40.35 17.13
C MET A 1 -10.27 39.22 16.77
N PRO A 2 -10.96 39.24 15.62
CA PRO A 2 -11.80 38.11 15.22
C PRO A 2 -10.91 36.88 14.96
N PRO A 3 -11.42 35.65 15.20
CA PRO A 3 -10.66 34.43 14.93
C PRO A 3 -10.35 34.33 13.42
N ARG A 4 -9.11 33.95 13.11
CA ARG A 4 -8.66 33.71 11.73
C ARG A 4 -9.39 32.47 11.19
N PRO A 5 -10.01 32.53 9.99
CA PRO A 5 -10.61 31.37 9.36
C PRO A 5 -9.56 30.26 9.23
N LEU A 6 -9.93 29.03 9.60
CA LEU A 6 -9.09 27.87 9.31
C LEU A 6 -9.00 27.69 7.79
N PRO A 7 -7.84 27.33 7.23
CA PRO A 7 -7.75 27.00 5.83
C PRO A 7 -8.70 25.84 5.52
N GLU A 8 -9.59 26.05 4.55
CA GLU A 8 -10.47 25.00 4.01
C GLU A 8 -9.59 23.83 3.54
N PRO A 9 -9.77 22.61 4.08
CA PRO A 9 -9.07 21.45 3.56
C PRO A 9 -9.61 21.14 2.16
N GLY A 10 -8.91 21.63 1.12
CA GLY A 10 -9.30 21.39 -0.27
C GLY A 10 -8.81 22.40 -1.31
N ALA A 11 -8.13 23.50 -0.93
CA ALA A 11 -7.67 24.51 -1.89
C ALA A 11 -6.38 24.14 -2.67
N GLY A 12 -6.12 22.85 -2.86
CA GLY A 12 -5.26 22.39 -3.94
C GLY A 12 -6.18 21.85 -5.01
N THR A 13 -6.07 22.34 -6.25
CA THR A 13 -6.63 21.61 -7.40
C THR A 13 -5.88 20.29 -7.48
N ALA A 14 -6.37 19.29 -6.73
CA ALA A 14 -5.93 17.93 -6.86
C ALA A 14 -6.14 17.59 -8.33
N ARG A 15 -5.06 17.31 -9.05
CA ARG A 15 -5.22 16.69 -10.36
C ARG A 15 -6.07 15.45 -10.10
N ASP A 16 -7.17 15.29 -10.83
CA ASP A 16 -8.04 14.11 -10.72
C ASP A 16 -7.25 12.80 -10.98
N TYR A 17 -6.04 12.91 -11.55
CA TYR A 17 -5.13 11.81 -11.81
C TYR A 17 -3.65 12.22 -11.80
N VAL A 18 -2.77 11.23 -11.62
CA VAL A 18 -1.31 11.37 -11.72
C VAL A 18 -0.83 10.83 -13.08
N GLY A 19 -0.09 11.62 -13.86
CA GLY A 19 0.51 11.17 -15.13
C GLY A 19 0.40 12.18 -16.28
N SER A 20 0.67 11.72 -17.51
CA SER A 20 0.67 12.53 -18.74
C SER A 20 -0.69 12.65 -19.42
N GLY A 21 -1.70 11.92 -18.94
CA GLY A 21 -3.05 11.94 -19.50
C GLY A 21 -4.06 11.27 -18.57
N PRO A 22 -5.35 11.53 -18.78
CA PRO A 22 -6.40 10.99 -17.93
C PRO A 22 -6.39 9.46 -17.98
N PRO A 23 -6.69 8.78 -16.86
CA PRO A 23 -6.80 7.34 -16.82
C PRO A 23 -7.89 6.87 -17.78
N THR A 24 -7.73 5.67 -18.33
CA THR A 24 -8.73 5.04 -19.21
C THR A 24 -9.91 4.45 -18.42
N TYR A 25 -10.02 4.78 -17.13
CA TYR A 25 -10.94 4.19 -16.17
C TYR A 25 -11.35 5.24 -15.13
N ASP A 26 -12.55 5.08 -14.57
CA ASP A 26 -13.08 5.96 -13.53
C ASP A 26 -12.29 5.79 -12.22
N ALA A 27 -12.28 6.83 -11.38
CA ALA A 27 -11.55 6.85 -10.10
C ALA A 27 -12.21 6.00 -8.99
N GLU A 28 -13.28 5.26 -9.31
CA GLU A 28 -14.06 4.48 -8.35
C GLU A 28 -13.50 3.06 -8.17
N PRO A 29 -13.53 2.49 -6.95
CA PRO A 29 -13.21 1.09 -6.73
C PRO A 29 -14.13 0.17 -7.55
N THR A 30 -13.59 -0.56 -8.52
CA THR A 30 -14.40 -1.35 -9.46
C THR A 30 -14.73 -2.76 -8.96
N ALA A 31 -13.73 -3.65 -8.85
CA ALA A 31 -13.94 -5.06 -8.56
C ALA A 31 -12.88 -5.63 -7.61
N LEU A 32 -13.28 -6.62 -6.81
CA LEU A 32 -12.35 -7.48 -6.09
C LEU A 32 -11.70 -8.46 -7.07
N PRO A 33 -10.45 -8.88 -6.84
CA PRO A 33 -9.85 -9.97 -7.59
C PRO A 33 -10.67 -11.25 -7.42
N PRO A 34 -10.76 -12.11 -8.45
CA PRO A 34 -11.36 -13.43 -8.30
C PRO A 34 -10.60 -14.24 -7.24
N ALA A 35 -11.33 -14.96 -6.40
CA ALA A 35 -10.78 -15.80 -5.34
C ALA A 35 -11.10 -17.28 -5.61
N ASP A 36 -10.11 -18.14 -5.38
CA ASP A 36 -10.31 -19.59 -5.28
C ASP A 36 -10.76 -19.91 -3.84
N PRO A 37 -11.91 -20.58 -3.63
CA PRO A 37 -12.37 -20.93 -2.29
C PRO A 37 -11.39 -21.82 -1.51
N ASP A 38 -10.56 -22.61 -2.19
CA ASP A 38 -9.55 -23.46 -1.56
C ASP A 38 -8.21 -22.72 -1.36
N GLY A 39 -8.08 -21.50 -1.89
CA GLY A 39 -6.85 -20.70 -1.90
C GLY A 39 -6.95 -19.40 -1.09
N LEU A 40 -7.74 -19.38 -0.01
CA LEU A 40 -7.96 -18.15 0.78
C LEU A 40 -6.68 -17.58 1.42
N ASP A 41 -5.69 -18.43 1.69
CA ASP A 41 -4.41 -18.04 2.29
C ASP A 41 -3.54 -17.19 1.35
N ASP A 42 -3.84 -17.21 0.05
CA ASP A 42 -3.17 -16.41 -0.98
C ASP A 42 -3.79 -15.02 -1.17
N LEU A 43 -4.91 -14.72 -0.50
CA LEU A 43 -5.59 -13.45 -0.67
C LEU A 43 -4.72 -12.29 -0.19
N VAL A 44 -4.50 -11.33 -1.09
CA VAL A 44 -3.75 -10.11 -0.78
C VAL A 44 -4.74 -9.02 -0.38
N PRO A 45 -4.58 -8.39 0.81
CA PRO A 45 -5.41 -7.25 1.18
C PRO A 45 -5.24 -6.11 0.17
N ASP A 46 -6.31 -5.39 -0.12
CA ASP A 46 -6.29 -4.23 -1.03
C ASP A 46 -5.31 -3.14 -0.55
N THR A 47 -5.28 -2.92 0.77
CA THR A 47 -4.44 -1.92 1.43
C THR A 47 -3.81 -2.53 2.68
N VAL A 48 -2.51 -2.30 2.87
CA VAL A 48 -1.78 -2.60 4.11
C VAL A 48 -1.32 -1.27 4.68
N LEU A 49 -1.51 -1.10 5.99
CA LEU A 49 -1.07 0.07 6.73
C LEU A 49 -0.25 -0.41 7.91
N GLU A 50 0.88 0.24 8.13
CA GLU A 50 1.72 0.03 9.30
C GLU A 50 2.04 1.36 9.98
N GLY A 51 2.14 1.31 11.31
CA GLY A 51 2.32 2.49 12.13
C GLY A 51 2.99 2.16 13.44
N ALA A 52 4.08 2.87 13.75
CA ALA A 52 4.78 2.70 15.02
C ALA A 52 5.48 3.99 15.45
N ARG A 53 5.74 4.11 16.75
CA ARG A 53 6.56 5.18 17.31
C ARG A 53 7.73 4.57 18.07
N TYR A 54 8.94 5.02 17.74
CA TYR A 54 10.20 4.59 18.35
C TYR A 54 10.97 5.81 18.81
N GLY A 55 10.96 6.06 20.12
CA GLY A 55 11.53 7.28 20.70
C GLY A 55 10.94 8.55 20.07
N THR A 56 11.79 9.30 19.37
CA THR A 56 11.43 10.53 18.65
C THR A 56 10.94 10.27 17.22
N CYS A 57 11.11 9.07 16.67
CA CYS A 57 10.73 8.72 15.31
C CYS A 57 9.31 8.13 15.25
N THR A 58 8.57 8.46 14.20
CA THR A 58 7.28 7.83 13.87
C THR A 58 7.38 7.20 12.49
N LEU A 59 7.14 5.89 12.42
CA LEU A 59 7.04 5.15 11.16
C LEU A 59 5.56 5.13 10.73
N ARG A 60 5.32 5.46 9.47
CA ARG A 60 4.05 5.27 8.77
C ARG A 60 4.37 4.65 7.42
N ALA A 61 3.81 3.48 7.13
CA ALA A 61 3.97 2.82 5.86
C ALA A 61 2.60 2.39 5.32
N ALA A 62 2.43 2.49 4.01
CA ALA A 62 1.20 2.09 3.34
C ALA A 62 1.54 1.42 2.02
N SER A 63 0.83 0.35 1.70
CA SER A 63 0.89 -0.34 0.41
C SER A 63 -0.52 -0.50 -0.11
N VAL A 64 -0.84 0.22 -1.20
CA VAL A 64 -2.21 0.39 -1.69
C VAL A 64 -2.32 -0.18 -3.11
N ARG A 65 -3.41 -0.90 -3.39
CA ARG A 65 -3.72 -1.31 -4.77
C ARG A 65 -3.96 -0.07 -5.64
N GLY A 66 -3.11 0.11 -6.64
CA GLY A 66 -3.23 1.22 -7.59
C GLY A 66 -4.42 1.05 -8.53
N ASP A 67 -4.90 2.16 -9.08
CA ASP A 67 -6.17 2.23 -9.82
C ASP A 67 -6.19 1.33 -11.06
N SER A 68 -5.07 1.21 -11.79
CA SER A 68 -5.01 0.31 -12.95
C SER A 68 -5.19 -1.16 -12.55
N ALA A 69 -4.75 -1.55 -11.36
CA ALA A 69 -4.97 -2.90 -10.84
C ALA A 69 -6.42 -3.05 -10.37
N ARG A 70 -7.00 -2.02 -9.73
CA ARG A 70 -8.44 -2.00 -9.40
C ARG A 70 -9.28 -2.22 -10.64
N TYR A 71 -9.08 -1.38 -11.65
CA TYR A 71 -9.79 -1.43 -12.92
C TYR A 71 -9.73 -2.81 -13.58
N ARG A 72 -8.56 -3.46 -13.57
CA ARG A 72 -8.37 -4.80 -14.14
C ARG A 72 -8.80 -5.95 -13.23
N GLY A 73 -9.25 -5.68 -12.01
CA GLY A 73 -9.52 -6.72 -11.01
C GLY A 73 -8.25 -7.50 -10.61
N GLU A 74 -7.07 -6.90 -10.75
CA GLU A 74 -5.80 -7.50 -10.36
C GLU A 74 -5.58 -7.29 -8.84
N PRO A 75 -4.92 -8.24 -8.14
CA PRO A 75 -4.51 -8.07 -6.75
C PRO A 75 -3.43 -6.97 -6.63
N ARG A 76 -3.23 -6.46 -5.40
CA ARG A 76 -2.07 -5.60 -5.11
C ARG A 76 -0.79 -6.41 -5.37
N ARG A 77 0.15 -5.82 -6.12
CA ARG A 77 1.44 -6.48 -6.47
C ARG A 77 2.55 -6.21 -5.47
N ASP A 78 2.36 -5.24 -4.61
CA ASP A 78 3.34 -4.82 -3.62
C ASP A 78 3.17 -5.63 -2.33
N ALA A 79 4.29 -6.05 -1.76
CA ALA A 79 4.41 -6.60 -0.43
C ALA A 79 5.18 -5.61 0.46
N LEU A 80 4.72 -5.46 1.69
CA LEU A 80 5.31 -4.61 2.72
C LEU A 80 5.38 -5.45 3.98
N LEU A 81 6.57 -5.51 4.58
CA LEU A 81 6.81 -6.12 5.88
C LEU A 81 7.49 -5.09 6.78
N VAL A 82 6.95 -4.91 7.99
CA VAL A 82 7.55 -4.12 9.05
C VAL A 82 7.76 -5.05 10.24
N ALA A 83 9.01 -5.17 10.68
CA ALA A 83 9.39 -5.98 11.83
C ALA A 83 10.22 -5.16 12.81
N ARG A 84 10.11 -5.53 14.09
CA ARG A 84 10.95 -4.98 15.17
C ARG A 84 11.71 -6.12 15.82
N PHE A 85 13.01 -5.93 15.97
CA PHE A 85 13.88 -6.83 16.72
C PHE A 85 14.41 -6.14 17.99
N GLY A 86 14.52 -6.90 19.08
CA GLY A 86 15.00 -6.38 20.36
C GLY A 86 14.03 -5.42 21.07
N THR A 87 14.48 -4.89 22.20
CA THR A 87 13.69 -4.06 23.12
C THR A 87 14.47 -2.81 23.56
N GLY A 88 13.78 -1.80 24.08
CA GLY A 88 14.42 -0.58 24.58
C GLY A 88 15.06 0.27 23.47
N GLU A 89 16.17 0.93 23.79
CA GLU A 89 16.88 1.87 22.90
C GLU A 89 17.66 1.18 21.78
N GLU A 90 17.99 -0.11 21.94
CA GLU A 90 18.73 -0.90 20.95
C GLU A 90 17.81 -1.61 19.95
N ALA A 91 16.50 -1.34 20.00
CA ALA A 91 15.55 -1.98 19.11
C ALA A 91 15.80 -1.57 17.64
N LEU A 92 15.83 -2.57 16.76
CA LEU A 92 15.99 -2.39 15.32
C LEU A 92 14.64 -2.51 14.64
N VAL A 93 14.37 -1.62 13.70
CA VAL A 93 13.16 -1.65 12.87
C VAL A 93 13.58 -1.98 11.44
N LEU A 94 13.09 -3.10 10.93
CA LEU A 94 13.26 -3.52 9.54
C LEU A 94 12.00 -3.17 8.77
N VAL A 95 12.16 -2.51 7.63
CA VAL A 95 11.11 -2.30 6.65
C VAL A 95 11.58 -2.91 5.33
N ALA A 96 10.87 -3.94 4.85
CA ALA A 96 11.13 -4.58 3.57
C ALA A 96 9.95 -4.35 2.63
N MET A 97 10.24 -3.99 1.37
CA MET A 97 9.23 -3.80 0.33
C MET A 97 9.66 -4.49 -0.96
N ALA A 98 8.72 -5.14 -1.62
CA ALA A 98 8.93 -5.77 -2.91
C ALA A 98 7.71 -5.52 -3.80
N THR A 99 7.94 -5.37 -5.10
CA THR A 99 6.89 -5.13 -6.10
C THR A 99 6.95 -6.22 -7.17
N GLY A 100 5.85 -6.94 -7.34
CA GLY A 100 5.71 -7.89 -8.43
C GLY A 100 5.69 -7.21 -9.79
N THR A 101 6.31 -7.85 -10.79
CA THR A 101 6.30 -7.41 -12.19
C THR A 101 4.88 -7.28 -12.73
N ARG A 102 4.65 -6.25 -13.56
CA ARG A 102 3.35 -6.02 -14.19
C ARG A 102 2.98 -7.18 -15.11
N ALA A 103 1.67 -7.50 -15.18
CA ALA A 103 1.10 -8.51 -16.07
C ALA A 103 1.71 -9.92 -15.93
N THR A 104 2.40 -10.20 -14.82
CA THR A 104 2.92 -11.54 -14.50
C THR A 104 1.99 -12.17 -13.47
N ALA A 105 1.33 -13.27 -13.84
CA ALA A 105 0.46 -14.01 -12.93
C ALA A 105 1.26 -14.46 -11.69
N GLY A 106 0.68 -14.30 -10.51
CA GLY A 106 1.33 -14.69 -9.25
C GLY A 106 2.50 -13.82 -8.79
N ALA A 107 2.88 -12.73 -9.48
CA ALA A 107 4.01 -11.90 -9.08
C ALA A 107 3.87 -11.23 -7.70
N HIS A 108 2.62 -11.05 -7.23
CA HIS A 108 2.34 -10.60 -5.86
C HIS A 108 2.79 -11.63 -4.81
N ARG A 109 2.70 -12.93 -5.12
CA ARG A 109 3.18 -14.01 -4.23
C ARG A 109 4.70 -14.01 -4.14
N ALA A 110 5.38 -13.87 -5.28
CA ALA A 110 6.84 -13.78 -5.30
C ALA A 110 7.35 -12.56 -4.51
N ALA A 111 6.68 -11.40 -4.64
CA ALA A 111 6.99 -10.23 -3.83
C ALA A 111 6.78 -10.50 -2.32
N ALA A 112 5.68 -11.15 -1.95
CA ALA A 112 5.40 -11.50 -0.56
C ALA A 112 6.42 -12.51 0.00
N GLU A 113 6.83 -13.50 -0.80
CA GLU A 113 7.84 -14.48 -0.43
C GLU A 113 9.19 -13.81 -0.16
N VAL A 114 9.67 -12.95 -1.06
CA VAL A 114 10.93 -12.21 -0.85
C VAL A 114 10.89 -11.39 0.45
N CYS A 115 9.79 -10.71 0.75
CA CYS A 115 9.64 -10.00 2.02
C CYS A 115 9.67 -10.92 3.24
N ARG A 116 9.07 -12.12 3.15
CA ARG A 116 9.07 -13.11 4.23
C ARG A 116 10.44 -13.72 4.49
N TRP A 117 11.27 -13.90 3.45
CA TRP A 117 12.61 -14.49 3.59
C TRP A 117 13.65 -13.53 4.21
N ILE A 118 13.37 -12.23 4.27
CA ILE A 118 14.30 -11.23 4.84
C ILE A 118 14.22 -11.17 6.38
N GLY A 119 13.13 -11.64 6.99
CA GLY A 119 12.91 -11.66 8.45
C GLY A 119 13.18 -13.01 9.08
#